data_AF-A0A7K2Q3V9-F1
#
_entry.id   AF-A0A7K2Q3V9-F1
#
_cell.length_a   1.000
_cell.length_b   1.000
_cell.length_c   1.000
_cell.angle_alpha   90.00
_cell.angle_beta   90.00
_cell.angle_gamma   90.00
#
_symmetry.space_group_name_H-M   'P 1'
#
loop_
_entity.id
_entity.type
_entity.pdbx_description
1 polymer ?
#
loop_
_entity_poly.entity_id
_entity_poly.type
_entity_poly.pdbx_seq_one_letter_code
_entity_poly.pdbx_strand_id
1 'polypeptide(L)'
;DAVQAARSLAAEAGAELLVRQGQYGPWHPGRCAELLVTLDGVETVIGHAGELHPRVVKAMGLPARTSAMELDLDRLAAAGGGAVEAPRISTFPVATQDVALIVDASVPAADVETALRKGAGELLESLRLFDVFTGEQVGEGKKSLAYALRFRAPDRTLTAEESTAARDAAVALAGERTGAVLRGA
;
A
#
# COMPACT_ATOMS: atom_id res chain seq x y z
N ASP A 1 -5.46 12.01 5.22
CA ASP A 1 -4.79 13.33 5.18
C ASP A 1 -3.36 13.32 5.71
N ALA A 2 -3.11 13.11 7.01
CA ALA A 2 -1.74 13.16 7.55
C ALA A 2 -0.75 12.20 6.85
N VAL A 3 -1.15 10.95 6.62
CA VAL A 3 -0.35 9.98 5.86
C VAL A 3 -0.17 10.41 4.39
N GLN A 4 -1.20 11.03 3.79
CA GLN A 4 -1.11 11.50 2.40
C GLN A 4 -0.13 12.66 2.26
N ALA A 5 -0.06 13.56 3.25
CA ALA A 5 0.94 14.62 3.29
C ALA A 5 2.37 14.04 3.26
N ALA A 6 2.62 12.97 4.01
CA ALA A 6 3.91 12.27 3.99
C ALA A 6 4.21 11.65 2.62
N ARG A 7 3.22 10.99 2.01
CA ARG A 7 3.35 10.40 0.66
C ARG A 7 3.68 11.46 -0.39
N SER A 8 3.03 12.62 -0.33
CA SER A 8 3.32 13.74 -1.23
C SER A 8 4.76 14.24 -1.07
N LEU A 9 5.23 14.44 0.16
CA LEU A 9 6.63 14.84 0.40
C LEU A 9 7.64 13.82 -0.10
N ALA A 10 7.38 12.53 0.13
CA ALA A 10 8.27 11.47 -0.33
C ALA A 10 8.32 11.37 -1.86
N ALA A 11 7.19 11.54 -2.53
CA ALA A 11 7.13 11.58 -4.00
C ALA A 11 7.97 12.75 -4.56
N GLU A 12 7.87 13.94 -3.98
CA GLU A 12 8.67 15.11 -4.38
C GLU A 12 10.17 14.90 -4.10
N ALA A 13 10.51 14.18 -3.02
CA ALA A 13 11.88 13.81 -2.70
C ALA A 13 12.42 12.65 -3.57
N GLY A 14 11.58 12.02 -4.40
CA GLY A 14 11.94 10.82 -5.16
C GLY A 14 12.24 9.60 -4.28
N ALA A 15 11.68 9.55 -3.07
CA ALA A 15 11.88 8.47 -2.12
C ALA A 15 10.64 7.55 -2.08
N GLU A 16 10.87 6.24 -1.98
CA GLU A 16 9.79 5.28 -1.74
C GLU A 16 9.43 5.29 -0.24
N LEU A 17 8.17 5.63 0.06
CA LEU A 17 7.65 5.68 1.43
C LEU A 17 6.83 4.43 1.76
N LEU A 18 7.33 3.67 2.72
CA LEU A 18 6.61 2.58 3.34
C LEU A 18 5.80 3.10 4.53
N VAL A 19 4.59 2.57 4.71
CA VAL A 19 3.68 2.98 5.78
C VAL A 19 3.14 1.74 6.46
N ARG A 20 3.34 1.64 7.77
CA ARG A 20 2.80 0.54 8.58
C ARG A 20 2.09 1.05 9.82
N GLN A 21 1.23 0.23 10.40
CA GLN A 21 0.61 0.54 11.68
C GLN A 21 1.70 0.63 12.77
N GLY A 22 1.65 1.68 13.58
CA GLY A 22 2.56 1.89 14.70
C GLY A 22 1.84 2.32 15.96
N GLN A 23 2.56 2.31 17.08
CA GLN A 23 2.08 2.83 18.36
C GLN A 23 3.18 3.69 19.00
N TYR A 24 3.06 5.00 18.85
CA TYR A 24 4.03 5.96 19.37
C TYR A 24 3.30 7.21 19.87
N GLY A 25 3.77 7.80 20.97
CA GLY A 25 3.21 9.05 21.49
C GLY A 25 3.75 10.24 20.68
N PRO A 26 2.95 11.30 20.41
CA PRO A 26 1.64 11.62 20.98
C PRO A 26 0.41 11.11 20.19
N TRP A 27 0.55 10.14 19.29
CA TRP A 27 -0.53 9.68 18.42
C TRP A 27 -1.52 8.72 19.12
N HIS A 28 -2.70 8.57 18.52
CA HIS A 28 -3.71 7.60 18.93
C HIS A 28 -3.26 6.17 18.56
N PRO A 29 -3.36 5.17 19.46
CA PRO A 29 -2.78 3.83 19.27
C PRO A 29 -3.37 3.03 18.09
N GLY A 30 -4.65 3.25 17.77
CA GLY A 30 -5.29 2.63 16.60
C GLY A 30 -5.24 3.48 15.31
N ARG A 31 -4.63 4.67 15.35
CA ARG A 31 -4.66 5.66 14.25
C ARG A 31 -3.31 6.37 14.12
N CYS A 32 -2.24 5.60 14.31
CA CYS A 32 -0.85 6.02 14.16
C CYS A 32 -0.20 5.15 13.09
N ALA A 33 0.47 5.80 12.16
CA ALA A 33 1.29 5.16 11.15
C ALA A 33 2.75 5.52 11.38
N GLU A 34 3.61 4.52 11.33
CA GLU A 34 5.05 4.71 11.15
C GLU A 34 5.35 4.98 9.67
N LEU A 35 6.21 5.95 9.42
CA LEU A 35 6.67 6.35 8.10
C LEU A 35 8.10 5.85 7.95
N LEU A 36 8.35 4.98 6.97
CA LEU A 36 9.65 4.33 6.78
C LEU A 36 10.18 4.55 5.37
N VAL A 37 11.49 4.59 5.26
CA VAL A 37 12.24 4.54 4.00
C VAL A 37 13.33 3.48 4.10
N THR A 38 13.81 3.01 2.96
CA THR A 38 14.94 2.08 2.90
C THR A 38 16.24 2.88 2.80
N LEU A 39 17.09 2.79 3.82
CA LEU A 39 18.44 3.35 3.83
C LEU A 39 19.43 2.20 3.93
N ASP A 40 20.38 2.12 3.00
CA ASP A 40 21.40 1.04 2.96
C ASP A 40 20.81 -0.38 3.04
N GLY A 41 19.63 -0.58 2.42
CA GLY A 41 18.91 -1.85 2.43
C GLY A 41 18.13 -2.16 3.72
N VAL A 42 18.03 -1.21 4.64
CA VAL A 42 17.35 -1.35 5.93
C VAL A 42 16.15 -0.40 6.03
N GLU A 43 14.98 -0.94 6.36
CA GLU A 43 13.79 -0.13 6.67
C GLU A 43 14.03 0.70 7.94
N THR A 44 14.05 2.02 7.77
CA THR A 44 14.30 2.97 8.84
C THR A 44 13.07 3.84 9.07
N VAL A 45 12.59 3.91 10.31
CA VAL A 45 11.51 4.85 10.69
C VAL A 45 12.06 6.27 10.64
N ILE A 46 11.40 7.12 9.86
CA ILE A 46 11.74 8.54 9.69
C ILE A 46 10.67 9.47 10.24
N GLY A 47 9.55 8.94 10.70
CA GLY A 47 8.47 9.79 11.17
C GLY A 47 7.21 9.02 11.52
N HIS A 48 6.19 9.78 11.90
CA HIS A 48 4.88 9.25 12.24
C HIS A 48 3.78 10.18 11.71
N ALA A 49 2.64 9.60 11.37
CA ALA A 49 1.46 10.35 10.94
C ALA A 49 0.18 9.72 11.49
N GLY A 50 -0.80 10.55 11.85
CA GLY A 50 -2.06 10.03 12.36
C GLY A 50 -2.90 11.03 13.13
N GLU A 51 -3.94 10.53 13.78
CA GLU A 51 -4.71 11.31 14.75
C GLU A 51 -3.93 11.43 16.06
N LEU A 52 -3.92 12.61 16.66
CA LEU A 52 -3.36 12.82 17.99
C LEU A 52 -4.21 12.08 19.05
N HIS A 53 -3.55 11.64 20.12
CA HIS A 53 -4.25 10.98 21.22
C HIS A 53 -5.30 11.95 21.85
N PRO A 54 -6.52 11.50 22.19
CA PRO A 54 -7.57 12.37 22.72
C PRO A 54 -7.16 13.14 23.99
N ARG A 55 -6.28 12.54 24.82
CA ARG A 55 -5.69 13.23 25.99
C ARG A 55 -4.78 14.39 25.58
N VAL A 56 -4.00 14.25 24.50
CA VAL A 56 -3.13 15.30 23.97
C VAL A 56 -3.99 16.42 23.38
N VAL A 57 -4.99 16.07 22.57
CA VAL A 57 -5.97 17.02 22.02
C VAL A 57 -6.62 17.85 23.13
N LYS A 58 -7.11 17.18 24.19
CA LYS A 58 -7.71 17.85 25.35
C LYS A 58 -6.73 18.73 26.11
N ALA A 59 -5.53 18.22 26.40
CA ALA A 59 -4.52 18.95 27.17
C ALA A 59 -4.03 20.21 26.44
N MET A 60 -3.96 20.17 25.12
CA MET A 60 -3.46 21.26 24.26
C MET A 60 -4.59 22.17 23.73
N GLY A 61 -5.86 21.90 24.07
CA GLY A 61 -7.00 22.69 23.59
C GLY A 61 -7.21 22.62 22.08
N LEU A 62 -6.85 21.51 21.44
CA LEU A 62 -6.96 21.33 20.00
C LEU A 62 -8.37 20.85 19.59
N PRO A 63 -8.80 21.07 18.34
CA PRO A 63 -10.03 20.51 17.80
C PRO A 63 -10.09 18.98 17.93
N ALA A 64 -11.30 18.43 18.06
CA ALA A 64 -11.49 16.99 18.08
C ALA A 64 -10.95 16.35 16.78
N ARG A 65 -10.28 15.20 16.91
CA ARG A 65 -9.67 14.44 15.80
C ARG A 65 -8.58 15.20 15.03
N THR A 66 -7.91 16.17 15.65
CA THR A 66 -6.70 16.79 15.06
C THR A 66 -5.71 15.71 14.64
N SER A 67 -5.33 15.77 13.37
CA SER A 67 -4.32 14.90 12.77
C SER A 67 -3.02 15.66 12.56
N ALA A 68 -1.90 14.98 12.70
CA ALA A 68 -0.56 15.55 12.53
C ALA A 68 0.37 14.54 11.85
N MET A 69 1.42 15.06 11.25
CA MET A 69 2.51 14.31 10.65
C MET A 69 3.83 14.97 11.06
N GLU A 70 4.79 14.16 11.46
CA GLU A 70 6.17 14.55 11.72
C GLU A 70 7.08 13.62 10.92
N LEU A 71 8.12 14.18 10.29
CA LEU A 71 9.01 13.46 9.41
C LEU A 71 10.41 14.10 9.37
N ASP A 72 11.44 13.28 9.46
CA ASP A 72 12.85 13.63 9.34
C ASP A 72 13.20 13.83 7.87
N LEU A 73 13.43 15.09 7.49
CA LEU A 73 13.74 15.47 6.11
C LEU A 73 15.15 15.06 5.69
N ASP A 74 16.11 14.96 6.61
CA ASP A 74 17.48 14.56 6.30
C ASP A 74 17.50 13.09 5.87
N ARG A 75 16.79 12.24 6.61
CA ARG A 75 16.64 10.82 6.26
C ARG A 75 15.81 10.62 4.99
N LEU A 76 14.78 11.44 4.78
CA LEU A 76 14.01 11.39 3.54
C LEU A 76 14.86 11.78 2.34
N ALA A 77 15.64 12.85 2.45
CA ALA A 77 16.54 13.31 1.39
C ALA A 77 17.65 12.29 1.11
N ALA A 78 18.17 11.60 2.13
CA ALA A 78 19.15 10.53 1.96
C ALA A 78 18.58 9.27 1.31
N ALA A 79 17.29 8.99 1.51
CA ALA A 79 16.58 7.92 0.81
C ALA A 79 16.19 8.30 -0.62
N GLY A 80 15.99 9.61 -0.86
CA GLY A 80 15.80 10.19 -2.18
C GLY A 80 17.11 10.42 -2.92
N GLY A 81 17.03 10.76 -4.20
CA GLY A 81 18.21 11.21 -4.97
C GLY A 81 18.95 10.13 -5.77
N GLY A 82 18.36 8.94 -5.95
CA GLY A 82 18.75 8.07 -7.05
C GLY A 82 18.52 8.76 -8.40
N ALA A 83 19.35 8.46 -9.41
CA ALA A 83 19.08 8.93 -10.76
C ALA A 83 17.68 8.46 -11.18
N VAL A 84 16.82 9.39 -11.60
CA VAL A 84 15.51 9.02 -12.16
C VAL A 84 15.77 8.22 -13.44
N GLU A 85 15.62 6.91 -13.36
CA GLU A 85 15.74 6.06 -14.54
C GLU A 85 14.59 6.39 -15.50
N ALA A 86 14.92 6.55 -16.77
CA ALA A 86 13.90 6.76 -17.79
C ALA A 86 12.97 5.53 -17.79
N PRO A 87 11.65 5.71 -17.57
CA PRO A 87 10.74 4.59 -17.53
C PRO A 87 10.70 3.93 -18.92
N ARG A 88 10.67 2.59 -18.95
CA ARG A 88 10.43 1.85 -20.18
C ARG A 88 8.97 1.99 -20.56
N ILE A 89 8.69 2.84 -21.56
CA ILE A 89 7.33 3.02 -22.06
C ILE A 89 7.07 1.98 -23.14
N SER A 90 6.38 0.91 -22.77
CA SER A 90 5.90 -0.09 -23.72
C SER A 90 4.68 0.44 -24.48
N THR A 91 4.72 0.33 -25.81
CA THR A 91 3.62 0.68 -26.73
C THR A 91 2.62 -0.46 -26.93
N PHE A 92 2.86 -1.63 -26.32
CA PHE A 92 1.96 -2.77 -26.42
C PHE A 92 0.68 -2.57 -25.59
N PRO A 93 -0.45 -3.21 -25.98
CA PRO A 93 -1.72 -3.09 -25.26
C PRO A 93 -1.62 -3.50 -23.78
N VAL A 94 -2.41 -2.84 -22.92
CA VAL A 94 -2.60 -3.25 -21.52
C VAL A 94 -3.67 -4.33 -21.44
N ALA A 95 -3.40 -5.38 -20.68
CA ALA A 95 -4.44 -6.29 -20.20
C ALA A 95 -4.85 -5.89 -18.77
N THR A 96 -6.12 -5.61 -18.55
CA THR A 96 -6.65 -5.24 -17.23
C THR A 96 -7.44 -6.39 -16.64
N GLN A 97 -7.18 -6.72 -15.37
CA GLN A 97 -7.95 -7.72 -14.63
C GLN A 97 -8.22 -7.22 -13.22
N ASP A 98 -9.44 -7.42 -12.74
CA ASP A 98 -9.81 -7.07 -11.38
C ASP A 98 -9.88 -8.33 -10.51
N VAL A 99 -9.48 -8.21 -9.24
CA VAL A 99 -9.62 -9.27 -8.24
C VAL A 99 -10.29 -8.71 -6.99
N ALA A 100 -11.18 -9.49 -6.40
CA ALA A 100 -11.78 -9.21 -5.10
C ALA A 100 -11.33 -10.27 -4.10
N LEU A 101 -10.59 -9.85 -3.08
CA LEU A 101 -10.02 -10.73 -2.06
C LEU A 101 -10.71 -10.52 -0.72
N ILE A 102 -11.16 -11.60 -0.09
CA ILE A 102 -11.68 -11.60 1.27
C ILE A 102 -10.55 -11.95 2.23
N VAL A 103 -10.34 -11.09 3.23
CA VAL A 103 -9.33 -11.25 4.29
C VAL A 103 -9.92 -10.92 5.65
N ASP A 104 -9.27 -11.34 6.73
CA ASP A 104 -9.59 -10.87 8.07
C ASP A 104 -9.47 -9.33 8.16
N ALA A 105 -10.36 -8.71 8.93
CA ALA A 105 -10.42 -7.25 9.05
C ALA A 105 -9.13 -6.63 9.61
N SER A 106 -8.40 -7.41 10.42
CA SER A 106 -7.11 -7.03 11.01
C SER A 106 -5.95 -7.00 10.01
N VAL A 107 -6.05 -7.70 8.87
CA VAL A 107 -4.97 -7.77 7.87
C VAL A 107 -4.81 -6.41 7.18
N PRO A 108 -3.64 -5.75 7.23
CA PRO A 108 -3.40 -4.51 6.51
C PRO A 108 -3.55 -4.70 4.99
N ALA A 109 -4.25 -3.77 4.32
CA ALA A 109 -4.41 -3.82 2.86
C ALA A 109 -3.05 -3.69 2.13
N ALA A 110 -2.06 -3.05 2.75
CA ALA A 110 -0.70 -2.94 2.23
C ALA A 110 0.01 -4.31 2.16
N ASP A 111 -0.29 -5.23 3.08
CA ASP A 111 0.30 -6.57 3.07
C ASP A 111 -0.26 -7.41 1.92
N VAL A 112 -1.57 -7.29 1.68
CA VAL A 112 -2.25 -7.91 0.53
C VAL A 112 -1.72 -7.33 -0.78
N GLU A 113 -1.57 -6.00 -0.85
CA GLU A 113 -1.01 -5.31 -2.03
C GLU A 113 0.42 -5.77 -2.32
N THR A 114 1.26 -5.89 -1.28
CA THR A 114 2.64 -6.36 -1.39
C THR A 114 2.69 -7.81 -1.87
N ALA A 115 1.82 -8.68 -1.37
CA ALA A 115 1.75 -10.07 -1.81
C ALA A 115 1.26 -10.19 -3.27
N LEU A 116 0.22 -9.44 -3.65
CA LEU A 116 -0.25 -9.37 -5.03
C LEU A 116 0.86 -8.91 -5.98
N ARG A 117 1.55 -7.81 -5.65
CA ARG A 117 2.63 -7.26 -6.47
C ARG A 117 3.77 -8.27 -6.67
N LYS A 118 4.18 -8.94 -5.59
CA LYS A 118 5.23 -9.96 -5.64
C LYS A 118 4.82 -11.19 -6.46
N GLY A 119 3.56 -11.65 -6.33
CA GLY A 119 3.10 -12.84 -7.03
C GLY A 119 2.79 -12.61 -8.50
N ALA A 120 2.39 -11.39 -8.87
CA ALA A 120 2.13 -11.00 -10.25
C ALA A 120 3.42 -10.87 -11.11
N GLY A 121 4.55 -10.58 -10.45
CA GLY A 121 5.86 -10.49 -11.09
C GLY A 121 6.00 -9.31 -12.06
N GLU A 122 7.00 -9.42 -12.95
CA GLU A 122 7.44 -8.33 -13.85
C GLU A 122 6.38 -7.90 -14.89
N LEU A 123 5.34 -8.71 -15.10
CA LEU A 123 4.26 -8.35 -16.03
C LEU A 123 3.31 -7.31 -15.44
N LEU A 124 3.29 -7.14 -14.11
CA LEU A 124 2.42 -6.19 -13.44
C LEU A 124 2.94 -4.76 -13.63
N GLU A 125 2.30 -4.02 -14.51
CA GLU A 125 2.56 -2.60 -14.75
C GLU A 125 2.05 -1.74 -13.58
N SER A 126 0.85 -2.04 -13.06
CA SER A 126 0.31 -1.33 -11.90
C SER A 126 -0.77 -2.11 -11.17
N LEU A 127 -0.97 -1.78 -9.90
CA LEU A 127 -1.95 -2.37 -9.00
C LEU A 127 -2.59 -1.22 -8.21
N ARG A 128 -3.92 -1.23 -8.08
CA ARG A 128 -4.65 -0.21 -7.34
C ARG A 128 -5.81 -0.81 -6.56
N LEU A 129 -5.82 -0.61 -5.24
CA LEU A 129 -7.02 -0.81 -4.42
C LEU A 129 -8.06 0.26 -4.77
N PHE A 130 -9.27 -0.16 -5.18
CA PHE A 130 -10.33 0.78 -5.54
C PHE A 130 -11.60 0.63 -4.73
N ASP A 131 -11.78 -0.48 -4.01
CA ASP A 131 -12.93 -0.67 -3.11
C ASP A 131 -12.55 -1.49 -1.87
N VAL A 132 -13.16 -1.13 -0.74
CA VAL A 132 -13.06 -1.84 0.54
C VAL A 132 -14.48 -2.02 1.07
N PHE A 133 -14.96 -3.25 1.05
CA PHE A 133 -16.32 -3.58 1.45
C PHE A 133 -16.34 -4.42 2.73
N THR A 134 -17.19 -4.02 3.68
CA THR A 134 -17.50 -4.75 4.91
C THR A 134 -19.02 -4.99 4.98
N GLY A 135 -19.43 -6.13 5.52
CA GLY A 135 -20.86 -6.45 5.67
C GLY A 135 -21.11 -7.95 5.78
N GLU A 136 -22.35 -8.33 6.07
CA GLU A 136 -22.76 -9.71 6.29
C GLU A 136 -22.39 -10.64 5.14
N GLN A 137 -22.45 -10.15 3.89
CA GLN A 137 -22.11 -10.89 2.67
C GLN A 137 -20.63 -11.31 2.58
N VAL A 138 -19.74 -10.68 3.36
CA VAL A 138 -18.30 -10.99 3.41
C VAL A 138 -17.98 -11.91 4.60
N GLY A 139 -18.89 -12.01 5.56
CA GLY A 139 -18.69 -12.69 6.83
C GLY A 139 -18.24 -11.74 7.95
N GLU A 140 -18.65 -12.06 9.16
CA GLU A 140 -18.26 -11.31 10.36
C GLU A 140 -16.73 -11.32 10.55
N GLY A 141 -16.17 -10.18 10.96
CA GLY A 141 -14.73 -10.04 11.16
C GLY A 141 -13.89 -9.98 9.88
N LYS A 142 -14.52 -9.96 8.70
CA LYS A 142 -13.82 -9.94 7.41
C LYS A 142 -14.08 -8.65 6.62
N LYS A 143 -13.22 -8.43 5.62
CA LYS A 143 -13.38 -7.36 4.62
C LYS A 143 -13.02 -7.88 3.23
N SER A 144 -13.66 -7.31 2.21
CA SER A 144 -13.37 -7.57 0.81
C SER A 144 -12.59 -6.38 0.25
N LEU A 145 -11.44 -6.66 -0.36
CA LEU A 145 -10.57 -5.69 -1.00
C LEU A 145 -10.61 -5.91 -2.51
N ALA A 146 -11.04 -4.91 -3.27
CA ALA A 146 -11.07 -4.98 -4.72
C ALA A 146 -9.89 -4.23 -5.34
N TYR A 147 -9.09 -4.94 -6.13
CA TYR A 147 -7.90 -4.44 -6.79
C TYR A 147 -8.03 -4.49 -8.30
N ALA A 148 -7.60 -3.42 -8.95
CA ALA A 148 -7.42 -3.38 -10.40
C ALA A 148 -5.95 -3.63 -10.72
N LEU A 149 -5.67 -4.68 -11.50
CA LEU A 149 -4.35 -5.06 -11.97
C LEU A 149 -4.23 -4.70 -13.45
N ARG A 150 -3.10 -4.10 -13.81
CA ARG A 150 -2.73 -3.80 -15.18
C ARG A 150 -1.47 -4.58 -15.53
N PHE A 151 -1.57 -5.40 -16.56
CA PHE A 151 -0.46 -6.21 -17.06
C PHE A 151 -0.01 -5.72 -18.42
N ARG A 152 1.31 -5.70 -18.63
CA ARG A 152 1.91 -5.37 -19.92
C ARG A 152 3.31 -5.98 -20.04
N ALA A 153 3.59 -6.59 -21.18
CA ALA A 153 4.95 -6.97 -21.54
C ALA A 153 5.71 -5.81 -22.21
N PRO A 154 7.04 -5.71 -22.01
CA PRO A 154 7.86 -4.69 -22.65
C PRO A 154 8.09 -4.95 -24.14
N ASP A 155 7.92 -6.20 -24.60
CA ASP A 155 8.41 -6.70 -25.88
C ASP A 155 7.34 -7.37 -26.76
N ARG A 156 6.12 -7.60 -26.24
CA ARG A 156 5.01 -8.23 -26.98
C ARG A 156 3.65 -7.86 -26.42
N THR A 157 2.61 -8.15 -27.20
CA THR A 157 1.23 -8.18 -26.70
C THR A 157 1.04 -9.43 -25.84
N LEU A 158 0.55 -9.26 -24.62
CA LEU A 158 0.22 -10.40 -23.73
C LEU A 158 -1.00 -11.16 -24.24
N THR A 159 -0.98 -12.48 -24.12
CA THR A 159 -2.18 -13.30 -24.31
C THR A 159 -3.10 -13.25 -23.09
N ALA A 160 -4.34 -13.69 -23.27
CA ALA A 160 -5.29 -13.83 -22.17
C ALA A 160 -4.80 -14.85 -21.14
N GLU A 161 -4.13 -15.91 -21.59
CA GLU A 161 -3.57 -16.96 -20.74
C GLU A 161 -2.40 -16.43 -19.90
N GLU A 162 -1.49 -15.64 -20.48
CA GLU A 162 -0.36 -15.04 -19.76
C GLU A 162 -0.82 -14.08 -18.66
N SER A 163 -1.77 -13.19 -18.98
CA SER A 163 -2.31 -12.24 -17.98
C SER A 163 -3.09 -12.95 -16.87
N THR A 164 -3.84 -13.99 -17.21
CA THR A 164 -4.57 -14.83 -16.24
C THR A 164 -3.61 -15.60 -15.35
N ALA A 165 -2.56 -16.21 -15.89
CA ALA A 165 -1.55 -16.92 -15.12
C ALA A 165 -0.83 -15.98 -14.13
N ALA A 166 -0.51 -14.75 -14.54
CA ALA A 166 0.09 -13.76 -13.66
C ALA A 166 -0.87 -13.33 -12.53
N ARG A 167 -2.16 -13.12 -12.84
CA ARG A 167 -3.19 -12.87 -11.82
C ARG A 167 -3.30 -14.04 -10.84
N ASP A 168 -3.35 -15.27 -11.33
CA ASP A 168 -3.55 -16.45 -10.48
C ASP A 168 -2.35 -16.67 -9.55
N ALA A 169 -1.12 -16.43 -10.04
CA ALA A 169 0.08 -16.42 -9.20
C ALA A 169 0.02 -15.31 -8.13
N ALA A 170 -0.47 -14.12 -8.47
CA ALA A 170 -0.69 -13.02 -7.52
C ALA A 170 -1.67 -13.41 -6.41
N VAL A 171 -2.83 -13.98 -6.79
CA VAL A 171 -3.87 -14.42 -5.85
C VAL A 171 -3.37 -15.56 -4.96
N ALA A 172 -2.64 -16.53 -5.53
CA ALA A 172 -2.06 -17.63 -4.76
C ALA A 172 -1.11 -17.11 -3.68
N LEU A 173 -0.18 -16.23 -4.03
CA LEU A 173 0.76 -15.66 -3.06
C LEU A 173 0.07 -14.79 -2.01
N ALA A 174 -0.97 -14.03 -2.40
CA ALA A 174 -1.80 -13.30 -1.45
C ALA A 174 -2.50 -14.24 -0.47
N GLY A 175 -3.03 -15.37 -0.95
CA GLY A 175 -3.63 -16.41 -0.11
C GLY A 175 -2.62 -17.00 0.88
N GLU A 176 -1.44 -17.37 0.42
CA GLU A 176 -0.36 -17.92 1.26
C GLU A 176 0.10 -16.96 2.35
N ARG A 177 0.26 -15.67 2.04
CA ARG A 177 0.85 -14.69 2.96
C ARG A 177 -0.14 -14.03 3.91
N THR A 178 -1.40 -13.91 3.50
CA THR A 178 -2.39 -13.09 4.20
C THR A 178 -3.68 -13.82 4.52
N GLY A 179 -3.82 -15.09 4.10
CA GLY A 179 -5.07 -15.83 4.22
C GLY A 179 -6.17 -15.32 3.28
N ALA A 180 -5.80 -14.55 2.24
CA ALA A 180 -6.74 -14.03 1.27
C ALA A 180 -7.45 -15.13 0.48
N VAL A 181 -8.76 -14.98 0.30
CA VAL A 181 -9.58 -15.89 -0.51
C VAL A 181 -10.24 -15.10 -1.64
N LEU A 182 -10.15 -15.60 -2.87
CA LEU A 182 -10.81 -14.98 -4.02
C LEU A 182 -12.33 -15.04 -3.84
N ARG A 183 -12.99 -13.89 -3.96
CA ARG A 183 -14.44 -13.76 -3.89
C ARG A 183 -15.07 -14.23 -5.20
N GLY A 184 -15.93 -15.25 -5.14
CA GLY A 184 -16.64 -15.78 -6.30
C GLY A 184 -15.90 -16.86 -7.09
N ALA A 185 -14.95 -17.55 -6.45
CA ALA A 185 -14.49 -18.87 -6.90
C ALA A 185 -15.60 -19.93 -6.75
#